data_AF-K1Y1V9-F1
#
_entry.id   AF-K1Y1V9-F1
#
_cell.length_a   1.000
_cell.length_b   1.000
_cell.length_c   1.000
_cell.angle_alpha   90.00
_cell.angle_beta   90.00
_cell.angle_gamma   90.00
#
_symmetry.space_group_name_H-M   'P 1'
#
loop_
_entity.id
_entity.type
_entity.pdbx_description
1 polymer ?
#
loop_
_entity_poly.entity_id
_entity_poly.type
_entity_poly.pdbx_seq_one_letter_code
_entity_poly.pdbx_strand_id
1 'polypeptide(L)'
;MKALTVVKIGGNVVDNPESLSEFLLMFNKIEAPKILVHGGGILASEISAKLGIETKMHNGRRITDAETLKICTMVYAGWINKSIVAQLQKIGCNSLGLSGADAGVIPAKRRSPDPVDFGFVGDISPDEINTGVLASLLGRGITPVFCAITHDRNGSLLNTNADTMASCIAAALSESYYTKLIFCFEKEGVLYNIKDEKSVIPLITKESYTKLKNEGAVSDGMLPKLDNAFFALEGGVSEVYIKNWSNLSSEGGTMLRF
;
A
#
# COMPACT_ATOMS: atom_id res chain seq x y z
N MET A 1 20.97 -1.45 -12.22
CA MET A 1 20.27 -0.53 -11.27
C MET A 1 20.39 -1.11 -9.87
N LYS A 2 20.35 -0.29 -8.81
CA LYS A 2 20.31 -0.80 -7.42
C LYS A 2 18.93 -1.41 -7.17
N ALA A 3 18.85 -2.48 -6.37
CA ALA A 3 17.57 -3.05 -5.98
C ALA A 3 16.83 -2.11 -5.00
N LEU A 4 15.51 -2.05 -5.13
CA LEU A 4 14.60 -1.36 -4.20
C LEU A 4 13.39 -2.25 -3.95
N THR A 5 12.98 -2.40 -2.69
CA THR A 5 11.75 -3.13 -2.35
C THR A 5 10.71 -2.19 -1.75
N VAL A 6 9.57 -2.04 -2.42
CA VAL A 6 8.38 -1.38 -1.87
C VAL A 6 7.48 -2.46 -1.30
N VAL A 7 7.17 -2.38 -0.01
CA VAL A 7 6.30 -3.34 0.67
C VAL A 7 5.05 -2.61 1.13
N LYS A 8 3.89 -3.17 0.79
CA LYS A 8 2.60 -2.72 1.32
C LYS A 8 2.10 -3.74 2.32
N ILE A 9 1.75 -3.29 3.52
CA ILE A 9 1.16 -4.14 4.58
C ILE A 9 -0.37 -4.00 4.65
N GLY A 10 -1.07 -5.11 4.83
CA GLY A 10 -2.53 -5.20 5.00
C GLY A 10 -3.02 -4.63 6.35
N GLY A 11 -4.29 -4.21 6.38
CA GLY A 11 -4.90 -3.59 7.56
C GLY A 11 -4.96 -4.52 8.77
N ASN A 12 -5.41 -5.77 8.58
CA ASN A 12 -5.52 -6.73 9.70
C ASN A 12 -4.17 -6.98 10.39
N VAL A 13 -3.06 -6.91 9.65
CA VAL A 13 -1.71 -7.07 10.21
C VAL A 13 -1.32 -5.83 11.02
N VAL A 14 -1.63 -4.63 10.50
CA VAL A 14 -1.36 -3.35 11.18
C VAL A 14 -2.11 -3.26 12.51
N ASP A 15 -3.34 -3.76 12.56
CA ASP A 15 -4.22 -3.67 13.72
C ASP A 15 -4.01 -4.83 14.73
N ASN A 16 -3.17 -5.82 14.39
CA ASN A 16 -2.74 -6.89 15.31
C ASN A 16 -1.29 -6.63 15.79
N PRO A 17 -1.07 -6.31 17.08
CA PRO A 17 0.27 -5.99 17.59
C PRO A 17 1.32 -7.09 17.44
N GLU A 18 0.93 -8.36 17.59
CA GLU A 18 1.84 -9.51 17.48
C GLU A 18 2.26 -9.71 16.02
N SER A 19 1.28 -9.78 15.10
CA SER A 19 1.54 -9.93 13.67
C SER A 19 2.31 -8.74 13.10
N LEU A 20 2.03 -7.52 13.55
CA LEU A 20 2.79 -6.33 13.17
C LEU A 20 4.25 -6.44 13.63
N SER A 21 4.49 -6.78 14.89
CA SER A 21 5.85 -6.90 15.42
C SER A 21 6.67 -7.95 14.66
N GLU A 22 6.08 -9.12 14.38
CA GLU A 22 6.71 -10.17 13.58
C GLU A 22 6.99 -9.72 12.15
N PHE A 23 6.01 -9.07 11.51
CA PHE A 23 6.16 -8.51 10.18
C PHE A 23 7.33 -7.51 10.11
N LEU A 24 7.43 -6.59 11.08
CA LEU A 24 8.49 -5.58 11.09
C LEU A 24 9.88 -6.19 11.28
N LEU A 25 10.01 -7.29 12.04
CA LEU A 25 11.26 -8.05 12.12
C LEU A 25 11.66 -8.66 10.78
N MET A 26 10.72 -9.20 10.00
CA MET A 26 11.00 -9.71 8.65
C MET A 26 11.32 -8.59 7.67
N PHE A 27 10.57 -7.49 7.72
CA PHE A 27 10.84 -6.31 6.90
C PHE A 27 12.24 -5.74 7.19
N ASN A 28 12.69 -5.77 8.44
CA ASN A 28 14.04 -5.34 8.81
C ASN A 28 15.14 -6.18 8.14
N LYS A 29 14.91 -7.48 7.90
CA LYS A 29 15.88 -8.38 7.25
C LYS A 29 16.11 -8.10 5.76
N ILE A 30 15.28 -7.27 5.12
CA ILE A 30 15.52 -6.84 3.73
C ILE A 30 16.74 -5.90 3.71
N GLU A 31 17.86 -6.35 3.16
CA GLU A 31 19.11 -5.56 3.11
C GLU A 31 19.12 -4.45 2.06
N ALA A 32 18.39 -4.65 0.95
CA ALA A 32 18.23 -3.64 -0.07
C ALA A 32 17.46 -2.42 0.47
N PRO A 33 17.67 -1.21 -0.10
CA PRO A 33 16.80 -0.07 0.13
C PRO A 33 15.33 -0.48 0.06
N LYS A 34 14.53 0.00 1.01
CA LYS A 34 13.14 -0.42 1.16
C LYS A 34 12.23 0.73 1.57
N ILE A 35 10.97 0.64 1.16
CA ILE A 35 9.89 1.56 1.52
C ILE A 35 8.74 0.71 2.07
N LEU A 36 8.13 1.16 3.17
CA LEU A 36 6.92 0.55 3.72
C LEU A 36 5.72 1.45 3.45
N VAL A 37 4.61 0.89 3.00
CA VAL A 37 3.32 1.59 2.83
C VAL A 37 2.26 0.87 3.65
N HIS A 38 1.50 1.61 4.45
CA HIS A 38 0.43 1.06 5.28
C HIS A 38 -0.90 1.79 5.12
N GLY A 39 -1.98 1.05 5.35
CA GLY A 39 -3.32 1.62 5.56
C GLY A 39 -3.64 1.81 7.05
N GLY A 40 -4.92 1.84 7.38
CA GLY A 40 -5.39 1.88 8.77
C GLY A 40 -6.91 1.79 8.90
N GLY A 41 -7.55 1.17 7.91
CA GLY A 41 -9.00 1.27 7.70
C GLY A 41 -9.84 0.78 8.87
N ILE A 42 -9.39 -0.26 9.59
CA ILE A 42 -10.15 -0.89 10.68
C ILE A 42 -10.12 0.03 11.90
N LEU A 43 -8.93 0.42 12.39
CA LEU A 43 -8.81 1.33 13.53
C LEU A 43 -9.48 2.69 13.28
N ALA A 44 -9.42 3.23 12.05
CA ALA A 44 -10.14 4.46 11.73
C ALA A 44 -11.66 4.30 11.78
N SER A 45 -12.20 3.16 11.32
CA SER A 45 -13.63 2.86 11.48
C SER A 45 -14.03 2.74 12.94
N GLU A 46 -13.22 2.04 13.76
CA GLU A 46 -13.48 1.87 15.19
C GLU A 46 -13.49 3.21 15.94
N ILE A 47 -12.53 4.08 15.65
CA ILE A 47 -12.47 5.42 16.25
C ILE A 47 -13.63 6.29 15.75
N SER A 48 -13.98 6.23 14.47
CA SER A 48 -15.14 6.95 13.93
C SER A 48 -16.43 6.54 14.64
N ALA A 49 -16.65 5.24 14.83
CA ALA A 49 -17.81 4.72 15.54
C ALA A 49 -17.87 5.21 17.00
N LYS A 50 -16.73 5.22 17.72
CA LYS A 50 -16.63 5.76 19.09
C LYS A 50 -16.96 7.26 19.18
N LEU A 51 -16.71 8.01 18.11
CA LEU A 51 -17.02 9.43 17.99
C LEU A 51 -18.42 9.70 17.42
N GLY A 52 -19.23 8.67 17.14
CA GLY A 52 -20.55 8.81 16.55
C GLY A 52 -20.55 9.24 15.08
N ILE A 53 -19.43 9.05 14.38
CA ILE A 53 -19.27 9.38 12.97
C ILE A 53 -19.43 8.10 12.14
N GLU A 54 -20.50 8.06 11.33
CA GLU A 54 -20.82 6.92 10.50
C GLU A 54 -19.84 6.78 9.31
N THR A 55 -19.24 5.59 9.17
CA THR A 55 -18.41 5.27 8.01
C THR A 55 -19.27 4.91 6.81
N LYS A 56 -19.21 5.71 5.75
CA LYS A 56 -19.91 5.43 4.48
C LYS A 56 -18.98 4.75 3.47
N MET A 57 -19.48 3.68 2.85
CA MET A 57 -18.74 2.88 1.88
C MET A 57 -19.52 2.76 0.56
N HIS A 58 -18.81 2.78 -0.56
CA HIS A 58 -19.35 2.50 -1.89
C HIS A 58 -18.37 1.61 -2.65
N ASN A 59 -18.81 0.42 -3.08
CA ASN A 59 -17.99 -0.58 -3.78
C ASN A 59 -16.64 -0.86 -3.09
N GLY A 60 -16.67 -1.07 -1.78
CA GLY A 60 -15.47 -1.36 -0.98
C GLY A 60 -14.54 -0.16 -0.74
N ARG A 61 -14.92 1.04 -1.18
CA ARG A 61 -14.16 2.29 -0.96
C ARG A 61 -14.89 3.22 -0.01
N ARG A 62 -14.15 3.90 0.86
CA ARG A 62 -14.68 4.87 1.82
C ARG A 62 -15.03 6.19 1.13
N ILE A 63 -16.27 6.66 1.30
CA ILE A 63 -16.62 8.04 1.03
C ILE A 63 -16.02 8.86 2.16
N THR A 64 -15.15 9.81 1.82
CA THR A 64 -14.36 10.57 2.79
C THR A 64 -14.84 12.01 2.80
N ASP A 65 -15.71 12.37 3.74
CA ASP A 65 -16.02 13.77 4.02
C ASP A 65 -14.93 14.44 4.89
N ALA A 66 -15.10 15.71 5.24
CA ALA A 66 -14.09 16.47 5.98
C ALA A 66 -13.80 15.89 7.37
N GLU A 67 -14.82 15.43 8.10
CA GLU A 67 -14.63 14.83 9.43
C GLU A 67 -13.97 13.46 9.33
N THR A 68 -14.40 12.66 8.36
CA THR A 68 -13.78 11.36 8.05
C THR A 68 -12.31 11.54 7.67
N LEU A 69 -11.97 12.56 6.88
CA LEU A 69 -10.59 12.88 6.50
C LEU A 69 -9.73 13.24 7.72
N LYS A 70 -10.25 14.05 8.65
CA LYS A 70 -9.54 14.39 9.90
C LYS A 70 -9.22 13.13 10.70
N ILE A 71 -10.21 12.23 10.87
CA ILE A 71 -10.01 10.98 11.59
C ILE A 71 -8.98 10.10 10.88
N CYS A 72 -9.14 9.87 9.57
CA CYS A 72 -8.18 9.09 8.80
C CYS A 72 -6.77 9.68 8.93
N THR A 73 -6.62 10.99 8.89
CA THR A 73 -5.32 11.66 9.05
C THR A 73 -4.72 11.44 10.44
N MET A 74 -5.48 11.67 11.51
CA MET A 74 -5.03 11.47 12.88
C MET A 74 -4.63 10.01 13.15
N VAL A 75 -5.40 9.06 12.61
CA VAL A 75 -5.16 7.63 12.82
C VAL A 75 -4.01 7.12 11.94
N TYR A 76 -4.02 7.44 10.64
CA TYR A 76 -3.05 6.91 9.69
C TYR A 76 -1.70 7.57 9.87
N ALA A 77 -1.63 8.91 9.77
CA ALA A 77 -0.38 9.67 9.85
C ALA A 77 0.11 9.89 11.29
N GLY A 78 -0.81 9.96 12.25
CA GLY A 78 -0.50 10.07 13.67
C GLY A 78 -0.23 8.70 14.28
N TRP A 79 -1.27 8.04 14.78
CA TRP A 79 -1.10 6.87 15.64
C TRP A 79 -0.39 5.70 14.96
N ILE A 80 -0.91 5.22 13.83
CA ILE A 80 -0.39 4.00 13.19
C ILE A 80 1.03 4.24 12.65
N ASN A 81 1.23 5.29 11.86
CA ASN A 81 2.52 5.56 11.24
C ASN A 81 3.63 5.73 12.28
N LYS A 82 3.37 6.51 13.34
CA LYS A 82 4.37 6.74 14.40
C LYS A 82 4.59 5.49 15.26
N SER A 83 3.57 4.66 15.47
CA SER A 83 3.72 3.37 16.15
C SER A 83 4.60 2.39 15.36
N ILE A 84 4.42 2.30 14.04
CA ILE A 84 5.26 1.48 13.15
C ILE A 84 6.71 1.98 13.19
N VAL A 85 6.92 3.29 13.05
CA VAL A 85 8.26 3.89 13.09
C VAL A 85 8.94 3.63 14.43
N ALA A 86 8.25 3.81 15.56
CA ALA A 86 8.83 3.54 16.88
C ALA A 86 9.29 2.08 17.03
N GLN A 87 8.51 1.12 16.52
CA GLN A 87 8.89 -0.30 16.52
C GLN A 87 10.06 -0.60 15.60
N LEU A 88 10.11 -0.01 14.41
CA LEU A 88 11.24 -0.13 13.48
C LEU A 88 12.53 0.44 14.09
N GLN A 89 12.45 1.62 14.71
CA GLN A 89 13.58 2.24 15.41
C GLN A 89 14.10 1.35 16.54
N LYS A 90 13.21 0.73 17.33
CA LYS A 90 13.57 -0.22 18.40
C LYS A 90 14.42 -1.40 17.89
N ILE A 91 14.19 -1.86 16.66
CA ILE A 91 14.92 -3.00 16.07
C ILE A 91 16.08 -2.57 15.15
N GLY A 92 16.52 -1.31 15.25
CA GLY A 92 17.66 -0.78 14.50
C GLY A 92 17.38 -0.44 13.04
N CYS A 93 16.11 -0.40 12.62
CA CYS A 93 15.71 0.05 11.29
C CYS A 93 15.50 1.57 11.31
N ASN A 94 16.52 2.32 10.88
CA ASN A 94 16.44 3.77 10.80
C ASN A 94 15.36 4.19 9.79
N SER A 95 14.21 4.62 10.31
CA SER A 95 12.99 4.84 9.54
C SER A 95 12.38 6.22 9.79
N LEU A 96 11.75 6.78 8.76
CA LEU A 96 11.09 8.07 8.81
C LEU A 96 9.64 7.91 8.37
N GLY A 97 8.72 8.24 9.28
CA GLY A 97 7.29 8.19 9.05
C GLY A 97 6.78 9.42 8.31
N LEU A 98 6.17 9.21 7.14
CA LEU A 98 5.70 10.23 6.22
C LEU A 98 4.24 9.97 5.80
N SER A 99 3.55 11.04 5.45
CA SER A 99 2.42 11.05 4.53
C SER A 99 2.92 11.53 3.16
N GLY A 100 2.05 11.51 2.15
CA GLY A 100 2.33 12.14 0.87
C GLY A 100 2.51 13.66 0.94
N ALA A 101 1.95 14.31 1.96
CA ALA A 101 2.03 15.76 2.15
C ALA A 101 3.42 16.22 2.63
N ASP A 102 4.14 15.37 3.36
CA ASP A 102 5.46 15.69 3.90
C ASP A 102 6.45 15.91 2.76
N ALA A 103 7.07 17.09 2.72
CA ALA A 103 7.91 17.57 1.62
C ALA A 103 7.26 17.53 0.22
N GLY A 104 5.92 17.44 0.16
CA GLY A 104 5.17 17.31 -1.09
C GLY A 104 5.57 16.07 -1.90
N VAL A 105 5.91 14.96 -1.24
CA VAL A 105 6.50 13.79 -1.88
C VAL A 105 5.52 13.07 -2.80
N ILE A 106 4.27 12.97 -2.38
CA ILE A 106 3.22 12.28 -3.14
C ILE A 106 2.05 13.24 -3.19
N PRO A 107 1.93 14.07 -4.24
CA PRO A 107 0.73 14.85 -4.52
C PRO A 107 -0.33 13.98 -5.21
N ALA A 108 -1.59 14.40 -5.13
CA ALA A 108 -2.71 13.74 -5.79
C ALA A 108 -3.71 14.76 -6.31
N LYS A 109 -4.53 14.34 -7.29
CA LYS A 109 -5.69 15.11 -7.73
C LYS A 109 -6.92 14.57 -7.03
N ARG A 110 -7.82 15.44 -6.58
CA ARG A 110 -9.13 14.99 -6.06
C ARG A 110 -9.83 14.20 -7.17
N ARG A 111 -10.31 13.01 -6.82
CA ARG A 111 -11.05 12.14 -7.75
C ARG A 111 -12.29 12.86 -8.28
N SER A 112 -12.60 12.62 -9.55
CA SER A 112 -13.84 13.10 -10.17
C SER A 112 -15.07 12.73 -9.33
N PRO A 113 -16.02 13.66 -9.13
CA PRO A 113 -17.28 13.35 -8.46
C PRO A 113 -18.25 12.53 -9.34
N ASP A 114 -17.92 12.32 -10.60
CA ASP A 114 -18.70 11.51 -11.55
C ASP A 114 -18.01 10.15 -11.79
N PRO A 115 -18.74 9.01 -11.70
CA PRO A 115 -20.18 8.88 -11.43
C PRO A 115 -20.56 8.92 -9.95
N VAL A 116 -19.59 8.89 -9.03
CA VAL A 116 -19.81 8.86 -7.58
C VAL A 116 -18.82 9.80 -6.88
N ASP A 117 -19.32 10.72 -6.07
CA ASP A 117 -18.48 11.60 -5.26
C ASP A 117 -17.97 10.88 -4.01
N PHE A 118 -16.67 10.57 -4.00
CA PHE A 118 -15.98 10.00 -2.85
C PHE A 118 -15.49 11.06 -1.84
N GLY A 119 -15.76 12.34 -2.08
CA GLY A 119 -15.33 13.46 -1.24
C GLY A 119 -13.84 13.75 -1.38
N PHE A 120 -13.13 13.81 -0.26
CA PHE A 120 -11.69 14.06 -0.16
C PHE A 120 -10.86 12.81 -0.45
N VAL A 121 -11.09 12.19 -1.61
CA VAL A 121 -10.31 11.05 -2.10
C VAL A 121 -9.42 11.50 -3.26
N GLY A 122 -8.17 11.08 -3.24
CA GLY A 122 -7.17 11.43 -4.23
C GLY A 122 -6.81 10.28 -5.18
N ASP A 123 -6.49 10.65 -6.42
CA ASP A 123 -5.84 9.80 -7.42
C ASP A 123 -4.38 10.24 -7.58
N ILE A 124 -3.46 9.30 -7.38
CA ILE A 124 -2.01 9.51 -7.42
C ILE A 124 -1.51 9.15 -8.82
N SER A 125 -0.55 9.92 -9.33
CA SER A 125 0.13 9.63 -10.60
C SER A 125 1.64 9.42 -10.36
N PRO A 126 2.26 8.35 -10.88
CA PRO A 126 3.69 8.07 -10.66
C PRO A 126 4.62 9.21 -11.11
N ASP A 127 4.29 9.86 -12.23
CA ASP A 127 5.01 10.99 -12.83
C ASP A 127 4.99 12.26 -11.96
N GLU A 128 4.06 12.37 -11.03
CA GLU A 128 3.99 13.52 -10.10
C GLU A 128 4.72 13.27 -8.77
N ILE A 129 5.20 12.04 -8.51
CA ILE A 129 5.91 11.70 -7.26
C ILE A 129 7.32 12.32 -7.26
N ASN A 130 7.68 12.95 -6.14
CA ASN A 130 9.01 13.51 -5.96
C ASN A 130 10.04 12.41 -5.63
N THR A 131 10.54 11.74 -6.67
CA THR A 131 11.54 10.68 -6.56
C THR A 131 12.88 11.17 -5.99
N GLY A 132 13.22 12.46 -6.17
CA GLY A 132 14.45 13.05 -5.63
C GLY A 132 14.51 13.02 -4.10
N VAL A 133 13.41 13.34 -3.42
CA VAL A 133 13.32 13.24 -1.95
C VAL A 133 13.45 11.79 -1.50
N LEU A 134 12.73 10.87 -2.16
CA LEU A 134 12.78 9.43 -1.84
C LEU A 134 14.20 8.87 -2.02
N ALA A 135 14.84 9.15 -3.14
CA ALA A 135 16.22 8.73 -3.42
C ALA A 135 17.21 9.33 -2.41
N SER A 136 17.02 10.57 -1.98
CA SER A 136 17.88 11.19 -0.96
C SER A 136 17.73 10.52 0.41
N LEU A 137 16.52 10.12 0.82
CA LEU A 137 16.30 9.42 2.08
C LEU A 137 16.92 8.01 2.03
N LEU A 138 16.61 7.26 0.97
CA LEU A 138 17.15 5.91 0.75
C LEU A 138 18.68 5.92 0.67
N GLY A 139 19.27 6.91 -0.02
CA GLY A 139 20.72 7.07 -0.14
C GLY A 139 21.43 7.36 1.20
N ARG A 140 20.71 7.86 2.20
CA ARG A 140 21.20 8.09 3.58
C ARG A 140 20.90 6.91 4.51
N GLY A 141 20.38 5.81 3.99
CA GLY A 141 19.97 4.65 4.80
C GLY A 141 18.74 4.92 5.67
N ILE A 142 17.93 5.92 5.32
CA ILE A 142 16.65 6.19 5.98
C ILE A 142 15.56 5.46 5.21
N THR A 143 14.82 4.59 5.91
CA THR A 143 13.70 3.81 5.38
C THR A 143 12.40 4.63 5.45
N PRO A 144 11.82 5.06 4.31
CA PRO A 144 10.55 5.78 4.32
C PRO A 144 9.39 4.84 4.70
N VAL A 145 8.49 5.32 5.58
CA VAL A 145 7.27 4.62 5.99
C VAL A 145 6.07 5.51 5.71
N PHE A 146 5.31 5.20 4.67
CA PHE A 146 4.17 5.99 4.20
C PHE A 146 2.84 5.50 4.74
N CYS A 147 2.00 6.45 5.17
CA CYS A 147 0.57 6.24 5.34
C CYS A 147 -0.21 6.72 4.09
N ALA A 148 -1.43 6.23 3.89
CA ALA A 148 -2.25 6.51 2.70
C ALA A 148 -2.95 7.89 2.68
N ILE A 149 -2.34 8.92 3.27
CA ILE A 149 -2.78 10.33 3.21
C ILE A 149 -1.84 11.12 2.31
N THR A 150 -2.38 11.99 1.47
CA THR A 150 -1.67 12.82 0.48
C THR A 150 -2.21 14.26 0.50
N HIS A 151 -1.84 15.09 -0.46
CA HIS A 151 -2.30 16.47 -0.60
C HIS A 151 -2.59 16.85 -2.05
N ASP A 152 -3.41 17.89 -2.23
CA ASP A 152 -3.86 18.39 -3.54
C ASP A 152 -3.00 19.53 -4.13
N ARG A 153 -1.86 19.84 -3.49
CA ARG A 153 -0.99 21.02 -3.73
C ARG A 153 -1.63 22.40 -3.44
N ASN A 154 -2.90 22.46 -3.09
CA ASN A 154 -3.64 23.69 -2.75
C ASN A 154 -3.87 23.83 -1.24
N GLY A 155 -3.24 22.97 -0.44
CA GLY A 155 -3.31 22.99 1.03
C GLY A 155 -4.38 22.05 1.62
N SER A 156 -5.07 21.26 0.80
CA SER A 156 -6.01 20.24 1.29
C SER A 156 -5.35 18.87 1.31
N LEU A 157 -5.70 18.08 2.33
CA LEU A 157 -5.34 16.67 2.39
C LEU A 157 -6.35 15.83 1.60
N LEU A 158 -5.91 14.66 1.15
CA LEU A 158 -6.75 13.66 0.51
C LEU A 158 -6.45 12.28 1.07
N ASN A 159 -7.49 11.44 1.17
CA ASN A 159 -7.38 10.02 1.47
C ASN A 159 -7.13 9.23 0.18
N THR A 160 -6.30 8.19 0.24
CA THR A 160 -5.96 7.37 -0.92
C THR A 160 -5.99 5.89 -0.60
N ASN A 161 -5.94 5.05 -1.63
CA ASN A 161 -5.78 3.62 -1.45
C ASN A 161 -4.29 3.29 -1.24
N ALA A 162 -3.97 2.56 -0.16
CA ALA A 162 -2.59 2.16 0.15
C ALA A 162 -1.96 1.25 -0.90
N ASP A 163 -2.74 0.37 -1.55
CA ASP A 163 -2.25 -0.47 -2.65
C ASP A 163 -1.86 0.42 -3.85
N THR A 164 -2.70 1.40 -4.20
CA THR A 164 -2.42 2.37 -5.27
C THR A 164 -1.22 3.25 -4.96
N MET A 165 -1.08 3.73 -3.72
CA MET A 165 0.10 4.50 -3.31
C MET A 165 1.38 3.68 -3.45
N ALA A 166 1.37 2.43 -3.00
CA ALA A 166 2.53 1.54 -3.14
C ALA A 166 2.88 1.27 -4.61
N SER A 167 1.88 1.01 -5.45
CA SER A 167 2.09 0.85 -6.90
C SER A 167 2.67 2.09 -7.55
N CYS A 168 2.17 3.28 -7.22
CA CYS A 168 2.67 4.53 -7.81
C CYS A 168 4.09 4.85 -7.36
N ILE A 169 4.41 4.68 -6.07
CA ILE A 169 5.78 4.85 -5.55
C ILE A 169 6.73 3.89 -6.26
N ALA A 170 6.33 2.62 -6.39
CA ALA A 170 7.16 1.61 -7.03
C ALA A 170 7.41 1.96 -8.50
N ALA A 171 6.36 2.27 -9.27
CA ALA A 171 6.47 2.68 -10.67
C ALA A 171 7.36 3.93 -10.84
N ALA A 172 7.17 4.97 -10.01
CA ALA A 172 7.95 6.20 -10.08
C ALA A 172 9.46 5.96 -9.88
N LEU A 173 9.84 4.98 -9.05
CA LEU A 173 11.25 4.66 -8.76
C LEU A 173 11.86 3.64 -9.74
N SER A 174 11.06 2.98 -10.58
CA SER A 174 11.53 1.96 -11.52
C SER A 174 12.47 2.48 -12.61
N GLU A 175 12.47 3.78 -12.91
CA GLU A 175 13.43 4.37 -13.84
C GLU A 175 14.86 4.38 -13.27
N SER A 176 15.00 4.44 -11.94
CA SER A 176 16.29 4.56 -11.25
C SER A 176 16.72 3.28 -10.52
N TYR A 177 15.77 2.41 -10.20
CA TYR A 177 15.96 1.22 -9.40
C TYR A 177 15.42 -0.03 -10.08
N TYR A 178 16.03 -1.17 -9.78
CA TYR A 178 15.38 -2.46 -10.01
C TYR A 178 14.34 -2.63 -8.91
N THR A 179 13.10 -2.23 -9.20
CA THR A 179 12.05 -2.14 -8.20
C THR A 179 11.26 -3.44 -8.09
N LYS A 180 11.15 -3.93 -6.86
CA LYS A 180 10.27 -5.02 -6.45
C LYS A 180 9.12 -4.46 -5.62
N LEU A 181 7.89 -4.80 -5.96
CA LEU A 181 6.70 -4.45 -5.17
C LEU A 181 6.12 -5.71 -4.53
N ILE A 182 5.89 -5.68 -3.22
CA ILE A 182 5.30 -6.80 -2.48
C ILE A 182 4.07 -6.31 -1.75
N PHE A 183 2.91 -6.88 -2.08
CA PHE A 183 1.70 -6.72 -1.28
C PHE A 183 1.59 -7.87 -0.28
N CYS A 184 1.55 -7.52 1.00
CA CYS A 184 1.41 -8.46 2.12
C CYS A 184 -0.01 -8.42 2.68
N PHE A 185 -0.69 -9.56 2.64
CA PHE A 185 -2.06 -9.75 3.15
C PHE A 185 -2.13 -11.01 4.03
N GLU A 186 -3.34 -11.47 4.35
CA GLU A 186 -3.59 -12.60 5.25
C GLU A 186 -3.59 -13.96 4.53
N LYS A 187 -3.73 -13.96 3.21
CA LYS A 187 -3.72 -15.19 2.39
C LYS A 187 -2.34 -15.44 1.79
N GLU A 188 -2.02 -16.71 1.60
CA GLU A 188 -0.73 -17.16 1.04
C GLU A 188 -0.39 -16.52 -0.31
N GLY A 189 -1.41 -16.26 -1.13
CA GLY A 189 -1.30 -15.54 -2.39
C GLY A 189 -2.69 -15.37 -3.01
N VAL A 190 -2.74 -15.31 -4.33
CA VAL A 190 -3.99 -15.34 -5.09
C VAL A 190 -4.45 -16.79 -5.17
N LEU A 191 -5.62 -17.07 -4.59
CA LEU A 191 -6.22 -18.41 -4.60
C LEU A 191 -7.10 -18.58 -5.84
N TYR A 192 -6.97 -19.71 -6.54
CA TYR A 192 -7.91 -20.11 -7.59
C TYR A 192 -9.28 -20.47 -7.01
N ASN A 193 -9.31 -21.06 -5.80
CA ASN A 193 -10.51 -21.32 -5.04
C ASN A 193 -10.36 -20.75 -3.63
N ILE A 194 -11.15 -19.73 -3.30
CA ILE A 194 -11.06 -19.04 -2.00
C ILE A 194 -11.31 -19.95 -0.78
N LYS A 195 -11.96 -21.11 -0.98
CA LYS A 195 -12.22 -22.10 0.07
C LYS A 195 -11.08 -23.09 0.27
N ASP A 196 -10.11 -23.14 -0.65
CA ASP A 196 -8.95 -24.03 -0.58
C ASP A 196 -7.67 -23.19 -0.49
N GLU A 197 -7.08 -23.15 0.71
CA GLU A 197 -5.85 -22.39 0.97
C GLU A 197 -4.63 -22.93 0.23
N LYS A 198 -4.69 -24.17 -0.28
CA LYS A 198 -3.62 -24.76 -1.09
C LYS A 198 -3.74 -24.41 -2.57
N SER A 199 -4.82 -23.76 -2.98
CA SER A 199 -5.07 -23.38 -4.37
C SER A 199 -4.35 -22.10 -4.81
N VAL A 200 -3.21 -21.77 -4.18
CA VAL A 200 -2.39 -20.60 -4.53
C VAL A 200 -1.91 -20.74 -5.97
N ILE A 201 -2.17 -19.72 -6.77
CA ILE A 201 -1.65 -19.60 -8.13
C ILE A 201 -0.24 -19.03 -8.03
N PRO A 202 0.83 -19.78 -8.33
CA PRO A 202 2.20 -19.30 -8.12
C PRO A 202 2.58 -18.15 -9.06
N LEU A 203 1.96 -18.11 -10.24
CA LEU A 203 2.27 -17.18 -11.31
C LEU A 203 1.01 -16.70 -12.03
N ILE A 204 0.85 -15.39 -12.15
CA ILE A 204 -0.19 -14.75 -12.95
C ILE A 204 0.46 -13.85 -14.01
N THR A 205 0.29 -14.20 -15.28
CA THR A 205 0.60 -13.34 -16.44
C THR A 205 -0.58 -12.45 -16.80
N LYS A 206 -0.37 -11.41 -17.61
CA LYS A 206 -1.45 -10.53 -18.09
C LYS A 206 -2.57 -11.29 -18.81
N GLU A 207 -2.19 -12.28 -19.63
CA GLU A 207 -3.12 -13.16 -20.32
C GLU A 207 -3.93 -14.01 -19.33
N SER A 208 -3.27 -14.69 -18.39
CA SER A 208 -3.95 -15.52 -17.39
C SER A 208 -4.87 -14.69 -16.48
N TYR A 209 -4.50 -13.44 -16.18
CA TYR A 209 -5.33 -12.54 -15.39
C TYR A 209 -6.63 -12.19 -16.12
N THR A 210 -6.57 -11.90 -17.42
CA THR A 210 -7.76 -11.60 -18.23
C THR A 210 -8.71 -12.80 -18.27
N LYS A 211 -8.15 -14.02 -18.39
CA LYS A 211 -8.91 -15.26 -18.31
C LYS A 211 -9.58 -15.45 -16.94
N LEU A 212 -8.81 -15.34 -15.85
CA LEU A 212 -9.31 -15.47 -14.48
C LEU A 212 -10.42 -14.46 -14.16
N LYS A 213 -10.32 -13.23 -14.69
CA LYS A 213 -11.33 -12.19 -14.55
C LYS A 213 -12.62 -12.54 -15.29
N ASN A 214 -12.52 -13.05 -16.51
CA ASN A 214 -13.68 -13.46 -17.30
C ASN A 214 -14.39 -14.70 -16.74
N GLU A 215 -13.65 -15.61 -16.09
CA GLU A 215 -14.18 -16.82 -15.46
C GLU A 215 -14.81 -16.55 -14.08
N GLY A 216 -14.63 -15.35 -13.51
CA GLY A 216 -15.10 -15.03 -12.16
C GLY A 216 -14.38 -15.82 -11.05
N ALA A 217 -13.20 -16.36 -11.33
CA ALA A 217 -12.43 -17.18 -10.40
C ALA A 217 -11.74 -16.37 -9.29
N VAL A 218 -11.58 -15.05 -9.50
CA VAL A 218 -10.95 -14.14 -8.54
C VAL A 218 -12.03 -13.35 -7.81
N SER A 219 -11.92 -13.29 -6.48
CA SER A 219 -12.86 -12.53 -5.66
C SER A 219 -12.81 -11.02 -5.92
N ASP A 220 -13.96 -10.35 -5.74
CA ASP A 220 -14.09 -8.90 -5.97
C ASP A 220 -13.08 -8.05 -5.20
N GLY A 221 -12.67 -8.48 -3.99
CA GLY A 221 -11.66 -7.78 -3.20
C GLY A 221 -10.22 -7.95 -3.71
N MET A 222 -9.95 -9.01 -4.47
CA MET A 222 -8.63 -9.30 -5.04
C MET A 222 -8.44 -8.65 -6.41
N LEU A 223 -9.51 -8.43 -7.18
CA LEU A 223 -9.43 -7.76 -8.48
C LEU A 223 -8.72 -6.39 -8.41
N PRO A 224 -9.08 -5.46 -7.48
CA PRO A 224 -8.36 -4.20 -7.35
C PRO A 224 -6.87 -4.35 -7.00
N LYS A 225 -6.47 -5.43 -6.33
CA LYS A 225 -5.06 -5.69 -5.98
C LYS A 225 -4.27 -6.12 -7.20
N LEU A 226 -4.87 -6.99 -8.02
CA LEU A 226 -4.31 -7.40 -9.30
C LEU A 226 -4.24 -6.23 -10.28
N ASP A 227 -5.28 -5.39 -10.35
CA ASP A 227 -5.25 -4.17 -11.17
C ASP A 227 -4.09 -3.25 -10.76
N ASN A 228 -3.89 -3.01 -9.46
CA ASN A 228 -2.76 -2.21 -8.95
C ASN A 228 -1.39 -2.88 -9.23
N ALA A 229 -1.32 -4.22 -9.19
CA ALA A 229 -0.11 -4.96 -9.48
C ALA A 229 0.27 -4.87 -10.97
N PHE A 230 -0.69 -5.05 -11.88
CA PHE A 230 -0.45 -4.87 -13.31
C PHE A 230 -0.17 -3.42 -13.69
N PHE A 231 -0.84 -2.45 -13.07
CA PHE A 231 -0.49 -1.03 -13.21
C PHE A 231 0.98 -0.76 -12.86
N ALA A 232 1.47 -1.35 -11.75
CA ALA A 232 2.86 -1.21 -11.35
C ALA A 232 3.83 -1.82 -12.38
N LEU A 233 3.52 -3.02 -12.90
CA LEU A 233 4.29 -3.66 -13.96
C LEU A 233 4.32 -2.80 -15.23
N GLU A 234 3.18 -2.22 -15.63
CA GLU A 234 3.08 -1.31 -16.79
C GLU A 234 3.91 -0.04 -16.59
N GLY A 235 4.03 0.42 -15.34
CA GLY A 235 4.94 1.48 -14.92
C GLY A 235 6.41 1.06 -14.75
N GLY A 236 6.82 -0.10 -15.24
CA GLY A 236 8.22 -0.54 -15.28
C GLY A 236 8.73 -1.25 -14.02
N VAL A 237 7.88 -1.53 -13.03
CA VAL A 237 8.27 -2.36 -11.88
C VAL A 237 8.70 -3.74 -12.36
N SER A 238 9.85 -4.21 -11.87
CA SER A 238 10.49 -5.43 -12.40
C SER A 238 9.83 -6.71 -11.89
N GLU A 239 9.38 -6.72 -10.63
CA GLU A 239 8.72 -7.87 -10.01
C GLU A 239 7.59 -7.39 -9.10
N VAL A 240 6.41 -8.02 -9.20
CA VAL A 240 5.31 -7.78 -8.26
C VAL A 240 4.87 -9.10 -7.63
N TYR A 241 4.70 -9.09 -6.31
CA TYR A 241 4.25 -10.25 -5.55
C TYR A 241 3.02 -9.92 -4.70
N ILE A 242 2.13 -10.91 -4.57
CA ILE A 242 1.08 -10.96 -3.56
C ILE A 242 1.40 -12.14 -2.63
N LYS A 243 1.61 -11.86 -1.34
CA LYS A 243 2.06 -12.84 -0.35
C LYS A 243 1.27 -12.74 0.95
N ASN A 244 1.35 -13.80 1.76
CA ASN A 244 1.08 -13.69 3.19
C ASN A 244 2.14 -12.79 3.84
N TRP A 245 1.72 -11.95 4.79
CA TRP A 245 2.61 -11.15 5.61
C TRP A 245 3.66 -11.98 6.36
N SER A 246 3.32 -13.21 6.77
CA SER A 246 4.21 -14.14 7.48
C SER A 246 5.32 -14.73 6.58
N ASN A 247 5.18 -14.57 5.26
CA ASN A 247 6.04 -15.15 4.24
C ASN A 247 6.79 -14.09 3.41
N LEU A 248 7.02 -12.90 3.99
CA LEU A 248 7.70 -11.79 3.30
C LEU A 248 9.07 -12.19 2.74
N SER A 249 9.84 -12.98 3.49
CA SER A 249 11.21 -13.40 3.12
C SER A 249 11.29 -14.73 2.36
N SER A 250 10.17 -15.46 2.18
CA SER A 250 10.17 -16.77 1.50
C SER A 250 9.79 -16.65 0.02
N GLU A 251 10.08 -17.68 -0.78
CA GLU A 251 9.72 -17.74 -2.20
C GLU A 251 8.21 -17.98 -2.45
N GLY A 252 7.41 -18.11 -1.39
CA GLY A 252 5.97 -18.36 -1.48
C GLY A 252 5.15 -17.19 -2.02
N GLY A 253 3.90 -17.50 -2.35
CA GLY A 253 2.88 -16.57 -2.83
C GLY A 253 2.70 -16.55 -4.34
N THR A 254 2.11 -15.47 -4.84
CA THR A 254 1.81 -15.28 -6.27
C THR A 254 2.73 -14.22 -6.84
N MET A 255 3.52 -14.59 -7.85
CA MET A 255 4.26 -13.65 -8.67
C MET A 255 3.40 -13.17 -9.83
N LEU A 256 3.45 -11.86 -10.13
CA LEU A 256 2.86 -11.29 -11.32
C LEU A 256 3.95 -10.86 -12.29
N ARG A 257 3.72 -11.13 -13.59
CA ARG A 257 4.59 -10.70 -14.69
C ARG A 257 3.77 -10.40 -15.94
N PHE A 258 4.40 -9.79 -16.95
CA PHE A 258 3.81 -9.77 -18.29
C PHE A 258 3.85 -11.15 -18.94
#